data_AF-A0A8C4XX10-F1
#
_entry.id   AF-A0A8C4XX10-F1
#
_cell.length_a   1.000
_cell.length_b   1.000
_cell.length_c   1.000
_cell.angle_alpha   90.00
_cell.angle_beta   90.00
_cell.angle_gamma   90.00
#
_symmetry.space_group_name_H-M   'P 1'
#
loop_
_entity.id
_entity.type
_entity.pdbx_description
1 polymer ?
#
loop_
_entity_poly.entity_id
_entity_poly.type
_entity_poly.pdbx_seq_one_letter_code
_entity_poly.pdbx_strand_id
1 'polypeptide(L)'
;GKAYGHYLSHIQILNMGITCNSSQSDVAEGGSIFTERLKSWTEATEKKIILSQIISMYLKMFDNIGPATDKLHVKNIHNALHTLSNSLTESFKKVKDLMELAKLPMNDKKIQRKAVNELFPTLQKLLLDHPTTHIKRKRSQNQKRKCKC
;
A
#
# COMPACT_ATOMS: atom_id res chain seq x y z
N GLY A 1 2.15 -11.84 23.10
CA GLY A 1 3.04 -11.73 21.94
C GLY A 1 3.66 -13.07 21.65
N LYS A 2 3.33 -13.66 20.49
CA LYS A 2 3.89 -14.88 19.85
C LYS A 2 2.94 -15.25 18.70
N ALA A 3 3.15 -14.75 17.47
CA ALA A 3 2.27 -15.12 16.35
C ALA A 3 2.84 -14.86 14.94
N TYR A 4 4.16 -14.93 14.71
CA TYR A 4 4.73 -14.88 13.34
C TYR A 4 5.90 -15.86 13.15
N GLY A 5 5.96 -16.91 13.96
CA GLY A 5 7.08 -17.86 14.00
C GLY A 5 6.92 -19.03 13.03
N HIS A 6 6.87 -18.75 11.73
CA HIS A 6 7.26 -19.71 10.68
C HIS A 6 7.75 -18.88 9.49
N TYR A 7 8.80 -18.09 9.72
CA TYR A 7 9.45 -17.38 8.64
C TYR A 7 10.06 -18.39 7.67
N LEU A 8 9.92 -18.11 6.38
CA LEU A 8 10.62 -18.82 5.31
C LEU A 8 12.08 -18.97 5.69
N SER A 9 12.58 -20.21 5.70
CA SER A 9 13.96 -20.42 6.07
C SER A 9 14.85 -19.76 5.02
N HIS A 10 15.99 -19.21 5.45
CA HIS A 10 16.96 -18.62 4.53
C HIS A 10 17.34 -19.60 3.41
N ILE A 11 17.41 -20.90 3.73
CA ILE A 11 17.65 -21.99 2.78
C ILE A 11 16.56 -22.08 1.70
N GLN A 12 15.27 -21.93 2.05
CA GLN A 12 14.19 -21.94 1.07
C GLN A 12 14.30 -20.77 0.08
N ILE A 13 14.66 -19.58 0.58
CA ILE A 13 14.85 -18.38 -0.24
C ILE A 13 16.06 -18.54 -1.17
N LEU A 14 17.17 -19.11 -0.68
CA LEU A 14 18.34 -19.42 -1.51
C LEU A 14 18.00 -20.44 -2.61
N ASN A 15 17.28 -21.50 -2.28
CA ASN A 15 16.83 -22.51 -3.25
C ASN A 15 15.86 -21.94 -4.29
N MET A 16 15.06 -20.94 -3.90
CA MET A 16 14.24 -20.17 -4.84
C MET A 16 15.12 -19.39 -5.82
N GLY A 17 16.14 -18.70 -5.31
CA GLY A 17 17.11 -17.97 -6.14
C GLY A 17 17.77 -18.86 -7.18
N ILE A 18 18.22 -20.05 -6.77
CA ILE A 18 18.79 -21.06 -7.69
C ILE A 18 17.75 -21.50 -8.73
N THR A 19 16.51 -21.77 -8.31
CA THR A 19 15.44 -22.20 -9.22
C THR A 19 15.08 -21.15 -10.29
N CYS A 20 15.21 -19.87 -9.95
CA CYS A 20 14.94 -18.75 -10.85
C CYS A 20 16.20 -18.19 -11.51
N ASN A 21 17.37 -18.82 -11.34
CA ASN A 21 18.65 -18.31 -11.84
C ASN A 21 18.93 -16.84 -11.43
N SER A 22 18.56 -16.44 -10.20
CA SER A 22 18.63 -15.03 -9.75
C SER A 22 20.06 -14.48 -9.59
N SER A 23 21.09 -15.31 -9.75
CA SER A 23 22.50 -14.91 -9.67
C SER A 23 23.14 -14.66 -11.04
N GLN A 24 22.35 -14.73 -12.12
CA GLN A 24 22.82 -14.36 -13.46
C GLN A 24 23.18 -12.87 -13.52
N SER A 25 24.16 -12.52 -14.35
CA SER A 25 24.71 -11.16 -14.39
C SER A 25 23.72 -10.10 -14.87
N ASP A 26 22.76 -10.50 -15.71
CA ASP A 26 21.67 -9.64 -16.22
C ASP A 26 20.69 -9.21 -15.13
N VAL A 27 20.57 -9.96 -14.03
CA VAL A 27 19.64 -9.65 -12.93
C VAL A 27 19.97 -8.31 -12.24
N ALA A 28 21.21 -7.85 -12.29
CA ALA A 28 21.61 -6.56 -11.73
C ALA A 28 21.32 -5.38 -12.68
N GLU A 29 21.03 -5.63 -13.95
CA GLU A 29 20.73 -4.60 -14.94
C GLU A 29 19.41 -3.86 -14.59
N GLY A 30 19.38 -2.55 -14.72
CA GLY A 30 18.20 -1.74 -14.40
C GLY A 30 17.95 -1.50 -12.90
N GLY A 31 18.79 -2.06 -12.02
CA GLY A 31 18.73 -1.83 -10.57
C GLY A 31 17.59 -2.57 -9.87
N SER A 32 17.36 -2.25 -8.59
CA SER A 32 16.39 -2.99 -7.78
C SER A 32 14.93 -2.73 -8.19
N ILE A 33 14.11 -3.78 -8.23
CA ILE A 33 12.67 -3.67 -8.54
C ILE A 33 11.87 -3.04 -7.38
N PHE A 34 12.15 -3.45 -6.14
CA PHE A 34 11.37 -3.06 -4.96
C PHE A 34 12.17 -2.29 -3.92
N THR A 35 13.37 -2.76 -3.56
CA THR A 35 14.06 -2.31 -2.34
C THR A 35 14.39 -0.82 -2.33
N GLU A 36 14.84 -0.25 -3.46
CA GLU A 36 15.08 1.20 -3.56
C GLU A 36 13.79 2.01 -3.41
N ARG A 37 12.73 1.59 -4.10
CA ARG A 37 11.42 2.26 -4.09
C ARG A 37 10.76 2.26 -2.72
N LEU A 38 11.09 1.27 -1.88
CA LEU A 38 10.53 1.12 -0.54
C LEU A 38 11.21 1.99 0.52
N LYS A 39 12.37 2.60 0.24
CA LYS A 39 13.11 3.41 1.23
C LYS A 39 12.31 4.61 1.77
N SER A 40 11.44 5.20 0.93
CA SER A 40 10.61 6.34 1.32
C SER A 40 9.35 5.97 2.09
N TRP A 41 8.98 4.68 2.14
CA TRP A 41 7.76 4.20 2.78
C TRP A 41 8.07 3.92 4.25
N THR A 42 7.89 4.92 5.11
CA THR A 42 8.34 4.84 6.51
C THR A 42 7.23 4.43 7.46
N GLU A 43 5.98 4.82 7.17
CA GLU A 43 4.84 4.59 8.05
C GLU A 43 4.32 3.14 7.99
N ALA A 44 3.88 2.60 9.13
CA ALA A 44 3.42 1.22 9.23
C ALA A 44 2.21 0.92 8.34
N THR A 45 1.28 1.86 8.21
CA THR A 45 0.08 1.71 7.38
C THR A 45 0.45 1.71 5.91
N GLU A 46 1.28 2.65 5.47
CA GLU A 46 1.80 2.73 4.11
C GLU A 46 2.56 1.45 3.72
N LYS A 47 3.43 0.97 4.62
CA LYS A 47 4.17 -0.29 4.45
C LYS A 47 3.23 -1.48 4.21
N LYS A 48 2.12 -1.58 4.95
CA LYS A 48 1.14 -2.67 4.74
C LYS A 48 0.44 -2.57 3.38
N ILE A 49 0.12 -1.34 2.92
CA ILE A 49 -0.50 -1.10 1.61
C ILE A 49 0.44 -1.50 0.47
N ILE A 50 1.72 -1.10 0.52
CA ILE A 50 2.66 -1.48 -0.54
C ILE A 50 3.03 -2.97 -0.46
N LEU A 51 3.12 -3.53 0.74
CA LEU A 51 3.39 -4.95 0.95
C LEU A 51 2.29 -5.84 0.36
N SER A 52 1.01 -5.49 0.51
CA SER A 52 -0.07 -6.28 -0.09
C SER A 52 0.07 -6.34 -1.61
N GLN A 53 0.38 -5.22 -2.27
CA GLN A 53 0.62 -5.19 -3.71
C GLN A 53 1.83 -6.06 -4.12
N ILE A 54 2.94 -5.96 -3.40
CA ILE A 54 4.14 -6.77 -3.68
C ILE A 54 3.87 -8.27 -3.52
N ILE A 55 3.13 -8.67 -2.47
CA ILE A 55 2.75 -10.07 -2.27
C ILE A 55 1.89 -10.57 -3.42
N SER A 56 0.91 -9.79 -3.88
CA SER A 56 0.10 -10.15 -5.06
C SER A 56 0.96 -10.33 -6.32
N MET A 57 1.98 -9.47 -6.50
CA MET A 57 2.93 -9.64 -7.61
C MET A 57 3.74 -10.93 -7.50
N TYR A 58 4.22 -11.30 -6.31
CA TYR A 58 4.93 -12.56 -6.11
C TYR A 58 4.05 -13.79 -6.28
N LEU A 59 2.82 -13.77 -5.74
CA LEU A 59 1.84 -14.86 -5.93
C LEU A 59 1.57 -15.06 -7.42
N LYS A 60 1.25 -13.97 -8.14
CA LYS A 60 1.07 -14.02 -9.60
C LYS A 60 2.32 -14.50 -10.33
N MET A 61 3.52 -14.13 -9.89
CA MET A 61 4.76 -14.65 -10.47
C MET A 61 4.85 -16.17 -10.30
N PHE A 62 4.55 -16.69 -9.10
CA PHE A 62 4.57 -18.13 -8.81
C PHE A 62 3.53 -18.93 -9.60
N ASP A 63 2.37 -18.35 -9.91
CA ASP A 63 1.41 -18.97 -10.83
C ASP A 63 2.01 -19.19 -12.25
N ASN A 64 3.07 -18.47 -12.60
CA ASN A 64 3.67 -18.46 -13.93
C ASN A 64 5.07 -19.11 -14.02
N ILE A 65 5.64 -19.65 -12.93
CA ILE A 65 6.99 -20.26 -12.98
C ILE A 65 7.02 -21.71 -13.54
N GLY A 66 5.89 -22.20 -14.06
CA GLY A 66 5.80 -23.48 -14.78
C GLY A 66 6.16 -24.69 -13.91
N PRO A 67 6.90 -25.70 -14.43
CA PRO A 67 7.23 -26.92 -13.68
C PRO A 67 7.99 -26.70 -12.37
N ALA A 68 8.61 -25.53 -12.18
CA ALA A 68 9.26 -25.17 -10.93
C ALA A 68 8.27 -25.05 -9.75
N THR A 69 6.98 -24.81 -10.02
CA THR A 69 5.90 -24.77 -9.02
C THR A 69 5.82 -26.05 -8.18
N ASP A 70 6.26 -27.19 -8.72
CA ASP A 70 6.18 -28.46 -8.00
C ASP A 70 7.26 -28.65 -6.94
N LYS A 71 8.32 -27.84 -6.97
CA LYS A 71 9.42 -27.93 -6.01
C LYS A 71 8.95 -27.53 -4.61
N LEU A 72 9.37 -28.30 -3.61
CA LEU A 72 8.93 -28.14 -2.22
C LEU A 72 9.17 -26.72 -1.67
N HIS A 73 10.34 -26.12 -1.93
CA HIS A 73 10.63 -24.76 -1.46
C HIS A 73 9.73 -23.72 -2.09
N VAL A 74 9.35 -23.88 -3.37
CA VAL A 74 8.39 -22.99 -4.03
C VAL A 74 7.03 -23.09 -3.37
N LYS A 75 6.52 -24.32 -3.17
CA LYS A 75 5.24 -24.56 -2.49
C LYS A 75 5.22 -23.96 -1.09
N ASN A 76 6.32 -24.10 -0.34
CA ASN A 76 6.44 -23.53 1.00
C ASN A 76 6.43 -21.99 1.00
N ILE A 77 7.18 -21.36 0.08
CA ILE A 77 7.18 -19.90 -0.09
C ILE A 77 5.79 -19.42 -0.51
N HIS A 78 5.17 -20.07 -1.49
CA HIS A 78 3.83 -19.75 -1.96
C HIS A 78 2.79 -19.82 -0.84
N ASN A 79 2.78 -20.89 -0.04
CA ASN A 79 1.87 -21.05 1.10
C ASN A 79 2.10 -20.00 2.19
N ALA A 80 3.36 -19.64 2.47
CA ALA A 80 3.67 -18.58 3.44
C ALA A 80 3.19 -17.20 2.94
N LEU A 81 3.36 -16.91 1.65
CA LEU A 81 2.85 -15.67 1.04
C LEU A 81 1.32 -15.63 1.06
N HIS A 82 0.63 -16.74 0.79
CA HIS A 82 -0.82 -16.83 0.93
C HIS A 82 -1.28 -16.58 2.38
N THR A 83 -0.59 -17.17 3.35
CA THR A 83 -0.88 -16.96 4.77
C THR A 83 -0.71 -15.48 5.15
N LEU A 84 0.37 -14.84 4.68
CA LEU A 84 0.62 -13.43 4.90
C LEU A 84 -0.44 -12.56 4.19
N SER A 85 -0.83 -12.92 2.97
CA SER A 85 -1.88 -12.25 2.20
C SER A 85 -3.20 -12.19 2.95
N ASN A 86 -3.60 -13.30 3.61
CA ASN A 86 -4.83 -13.36 4.41
C ASN A 86 -4.84 -12.38 5.59
N SER A 87 -3.67 -11.99 6.10
CA SER A 87 -3.55 -10.98 7.16
C SER A 87 -3.61 -9.52 6.65
N LEU A 88 -3.61 -9.33 5.33
CA LEU A 88 -3.53 -8.03 4.65
C LEU A 88 -4.81 -7.66 3.88
N THR A 89 -5.93 -8.34 4.13
CA THR A 89 -7.20 -8.14 3.40
C THR A 89 -7.64 -6.68 3.32
N GLU A 90 -7.53 -5.92 4.41
CA GLU A 90 -7.87 -4.49 4.42
C GLU A 90 -6.91 -3.65 3.56
N SER A 91 -5.62 -3.97 3.57
CA SER A 91 -4.63 -3.33 2.70
C SER A 91 -4.88 -3.65 1.22
N PHE A 92 -5.30 -4.87 0.89
CA PHE A 92 -5.72 -5.23 -0.47
C PHE A 92 -6.92 -4.42 -0.93
N LYS A 93 -7.93 -4.25 -0.07
CA LYS A 93 -9.09 -3.41 -0.37
C LYS A 93 -8.67 -1.97 -0.69
N LYS A 94 -7.81 -1.38 0.14
CA LYS A 94 -7.28 -0.02 -0.10
C LYS A 94 -6.51 0.10 -1.41
N VAL A 95 -5.67 -0.87 -1.75
CA VAL A 95 -4.97 -0.87 -3.06
C VAL A 95 -5.96 -0.95 -4.22
N LYS A 96 -6.99 -1.80 -4.11
CA LYS A 96 -8.04 -1.92 -5.13
C LYS A 96 -8.79 -0.60 -5.30
N ASP A 97 -9.23 0.02 -4.20
CA ASP A 97 -9.92 1.31 -4.22
C ASP A 97 -9.04 2.38 -4.91
N LEU A 98 -7.74 2.44 -4.59
CA LEU A 98 -6.80 3.36 -5.25
C LEU A 98 -6.67 3.11 -6.75
N MET A 99 -6.58 1.84 -7.18
CA MET A 99 -6.50 1.48 -8.60
C MET A 99 -7.79 1.80 -9.35
N GLU A 100 -8.95 1.63 -8.73
CA GLU A 100 -10.25 1.96 -9.33
C GLU A 100 -10.40 3.49 -9.47
N LEU A 101 -10.02 4.25 -8.45
CA LEU A 101 -10.00 5.72 -8.49
C LEU A 101 -9.07 6.23 -9.60
N ALA A 102 -7.86 5.66 -9.73
CA ALA A 102 -6.89 6.05 -10.75
C ALA A 102 -7.37 5.78 -12.19
N LYS A 103 -8.33 4.86 -12.38
CA LYS A 103 -8.90 4.50 -13.68
C LYS A 103 -10.17 5.27 -14.02
N LEU A 104 -10.64 6.17 -13.15
CA LEU A 104 -11.86 6.94 -13.43
C LEU A 104 -11.68 7.78 -14.71
N PRO A 105 -12.63 7.72 -15.65
CA PRO A 105 -12.55 8.47 -16.89
C PRO A 105 -12.90 9.94 -16.62
N MET A 106 -11.92 10.73 -16.17
CA MET A 106 -12.12 12.14 -15.80
C MET A 106 -12.46 13.06 -16.98
N ASN A 107 -12.42 12.55 -18.21
CA ASN A 107 -12.93 13.20 -19.41
C ASN A 107 -14.45 12.98 -19.63
N ASP A 108 -15.06 12.01 -18.94
CA ASP A 108 -16.50 11.76 -19.01
C ASP A 108 -17.28 12.87 -18.28
N LYS A 109 -18.21 13.52 -18.99
CA LYS A 109 -18.97 14.66 -18.46
C LYS A 109 -19.86 14.29 -17.26
N LYS A 110 -20.35 13.05 -17.18
CA LYS A 110 -21.17 12.58 -16.05
C LYS A 110 -20.29 12.37 -14.82
N ILE A 111 -19.10 11.80 -14.98
CA ILE A 111 -18.12 11.66 -13.90
C ILE A 111 -17.67 13.03 -13.38
N GLN A 112 -17.36 13.98 -14.28
CA GLN A 112 -17.01 15.34 -13.89
C GLN A 112 -18.09 16.01 -13.04
N ARG A 113 -19.36 15.95 -13.47
CA ARG A 113 -20.47 16.52 -12.69
C ARG A 113 -20.60 15.89 -11.30
N LYS A 114 -20.42 14.57 -11.19
CA LYS A 114 -20.41 13.89 -9.88
C LYS A 114 -19.24 14.35 -9.00
N ALA A 115 -18.03 14.38 -9.55
CA ALA A 115 -16.84 14.80 -8.84
C ALA A 115 -16.98 16.25 -8.32
N VAL A 116 -17.53 17.16 -9.13
CA VAL A 116 -17.79 18.55 -8.70
C VAL A 116 -18.86 18.62 -7.62
N ASN A 117 -19.92 17.81 -7.72
CA ASN A 117 -20.99 17.74 -6.71
C ASN A 117 -20.48 17.24 -5.35
N GLU A 118 -19.46 16.38 -5.34
CA GLU A 118 -18.87 15.81 -4.12
C GLU A 118 -17.60 16.55 -3.67
N LEU A 119 -17.11 17.53 -4.43
CA LEU A 119 -15.83 18.20 -4.17
C LEU A 119 -15.75 18.82 -2.76
N PHE A 120 -16.76 19.59 -2.37
CA PHE A 120 -16.79 20.23 -1.05
C PHE A 120 -16.78 19.23 0.11
N PRO A 121 -17.70 18.24 0.18
CA PRO A 121 -17.67 17.24 1.26
C PRO A 121 -16.39 16.39 1.26
N THR A 122 -15.81 16.07 0.09
CA THR A 122 -14.52 15.37 -0.01
C THR A 122 -13.39 16.19 0.62
N LEU A 123 -13.26 17.47 0.26
CA LEU A 123 -12.24 18.35 0.84
C LEU A 123 -12.45 18.54 2.34
N GLN A 124 -13.68 18.74 2.79
CA GLN A 124 -14.00 18.86 4.20
C GLN A 124 -13.57 17.61 4.97
N LYS A 125 -13.86 16.41 4.45
CA LYS A 125 -13.46 15.15 5.08
C LYS A 125 -11.94 14.99 5.18
N LEU A 126 -11.23 15.24 4.08
CA LEU A 126 -9.77 15.06 4.03
C LEU A 126 -9.00 16.11 4.86
N LEU A 127 -9.50 17.34 4.92
CA LEU A 127 -8.85 18.43 5.64
C LEU A 127 -9.17 18.42 7.13
N LEU A 128 -10.37 17.99 7.55
CA LEU A 128 -10.71 17.85 8.98
C LEU A 128 -9.86 16.79 9.68
N ASP A 129 -9.48 15.74 8.96
CA ASP A 129 -8.63 14.67 9.48
C ASP A 129 -7.12 15.06 9.47
N HIS A 130 -6.77 16.27 8.98
CA HIS A 130 -5.41 16.78 8.95
C HIS A 130 -5.07 17.60 10.21
N PRO A 131 -3.98 17.31 10.94
CA PRO A 131 -3.68 17.93 12.24
C PRO A 131 -3.51 19.46 12.22
N THR A 132 -3.27 20.06 11.06
CA THR A 132 -3.07 21.51 10.91
C THR A 132 -4.37 22.32 10.79
N THR A 133 -5.54 21.70 10.62
CA THR A 133 -6.82 22.44 10.45
C THR A 133 -7.55 22.72 11.77
N HIS A 134 -7.07 22.20 12.90
CA HIS A 134 -7.49 22.60 14.24
C HIS A 134 -6.97 24.01 14.65
N ILE A 135 -6.86 24.94 13.71
CA ILE A 135 -6.76 26.37 14.05
C ILE A 135 -8.14 26.76 14.59
N LYS A 136 -8.32 26.54 15.90
CA LYS A 136 -9.46 27.04 16.67
C LYS A 136 -9.64 28.50 16.29
N ARG A 137 -10.69 28.80 15.53
CA ARG A 137 -11.09 30.17 15.19
C ARG A 137 -11.26 30.91 16.52
N LYS A 138 -10.25 31.71 16.90
CA LYS A 138 -10.23 32.45 18.15
C LYS A 138 -11.39 33.43 18.05
N ARG A 139 -12.49 33.12 18.74
CA ARG A 139 -13.68 33.98 18.80
C ARG A 139 -13.19 35.30 19.38
N SER A 140 -13.08 36.34 18.55
CA SER A 140 -12.76 37.69 19.00
C SER A 140 -13.87 38.09 19.97
N GLN A 141 -13.62 37.95 21.27
CA GLN A 141 -14.40 38.64 22.27
C GLN A 141 -14.04 40.12 22.07
N ASN A 142 -14.89 40.83 21.33
CA ASN A 142 -14.95 42.28 21.42
C ASN A 142 -15.15 42.63 22.89
N GLN A 143 -14.06 42.98 23.57
CA GLN A 143 -14.11 43.57 24.90
C GLN A 143 -14.91 44.85 24.75
N LYS A 144 -16.13 44.82 25.31
CA LYS A 144 -17.01 45.98 25.45
C LYS A 144 -16.16 47.14 25.97
N ARG A 145 -16.02 48.19 25.17
CA ARG A 145 -15.49 49.49 25.61
C ARG A 145 -16.33 49.92 26.81
N LYS A 146 -15.75 49.87 28.01
CA LYS A 146 -16.34 50.49 29.20
C LYS A 146 -16.26 52.01 28.98
N CYS A 147 -17.37 52.63 28.62
CA CYS A 147 -17.54 54.06 28.83
C CYS A 147 -17.59 54.29 30.35
N LYS A 148 -16.69 55.13 30.87
CA LYS A 148 -16.81 55.71 32.21
C LYS A 148 -17.61 57.01 32.08
N CYS A 149 -18.72 57.09 32.80
CA CYS A 149 -19.38 58.33 33.17
C CYS A 149 -18.58 59.01 34.29
#